data_AF-A0AAN8Y980-F1
#
_entry.id   AF-A0AAN8Y980-F1
#
_cell.length_a   1.000
_cell.length_b   1.000
_cell.length_c   1.000
_cell.angle_alpha   90.00
_cell.angle_beta   90.00
_cell.angle_gamma   90.00
#
_symmetry.space_group_name_H-M   'P 1'
#
loop_
_entity.id
_entity.type
_entity.pdbx_description
1 polymer ?
#
loop_
_entity_poly.entity_id
_entity_poly.type
_entity_poly.pdbx_seq_one_letter_code
_entity_poly.pdbx_strand_id
1 'polypeptide(L)'
;MIHCLVDSNGTEFEVIATYGLHTIEDRKGLWTAVDTLSQMVKHLWLMMGDFNAILRGKCKIRCQALDSETRDFEQCLINNGLT
;
A
#
# COMPACT_ATOMS: atom_id res chain seq x y z
N MET A 1 -9.46 3.28 -2.88
CA MET A 1 -9.10 2.56 -1.63
C MET A 1 -10.39 2.20 -0.93
N ILE A 2 -10.47 0.99 -0.40
CA ILE A 2 -11.57 0.53 0.44
C ILE A 2 -10.94 0.04 1.74
N HIS A 3 -11.50 0.45 2.88
CA HIS A 3 -11.11 0.03 4.21
C HIS A 3 -12.31 -0.63 4.88
N CYS A 4 -12.14 -1.83 5.41
CA CYS A 4 -13.20 -2.58 6.07
C CYS A 4 -12.68 -3.37 7.29
N LEU A 5 -13.56 -3.54 8.27
CA LEU A 5 -13.35 -4.46 9.38
C LEU A 5 -13.88 -5.84 8.99
N VAL A 6 -13.06 -6.87 9.18
CA VAL A 6 -13.42 -8.27 8.92
C VAL A 6 -13.38 -9.02 10.24
N ASP A 7 -14.47 -9.70 10.57
CA ASP A 7 -14.48 -10.72 11.63
C ASP A 7 -14.34 -12.10 11.00
N SER A 8 -13.37 -12.88 11.48
CA SER A 8 -13.20 -14.27 11.10
C SER A 8 -13.07 -15.11 12.36
N ASN A 9 -14.11 -15.89 12.66
CA ASN A 9 -14.18 -16.77 13.83
C ASN A 9 -13.84 -16.04 15.15
N GLY A 10 -14.34 -14.80 15.34
CA GLY A 10 -14.09 -14.00 16.54
C GLY A 10 -12.73 -13.31 16.58
N THR A 11 -11.98 -13.35 15.48
CA THR A 11 -10.78 -12.52 15.30
C THR A 11 -11.11 -11.37 14.36
N GLU A 12 -11.10 -10.16 14.89
CA GLU A 12 -11.30 -8.92 14.14
C GLU A 12 -9.97 -8.42 13.57
N PHE A 13 -9.95 -8.13 12.27
CA PHE A 13 -8.82 -7.50 11.61
C PHE A 13 -9.28 -6.52 10.53
N GLU A 14 -8.49 -5.49 10.30
CA GLU A 14 -8.80 -4.45 9.33
C GLU A 14 -8.14 -4.77 7.99
N VAL A 15 -8.89 -4.66 6.89
CA VAL A 15 -8.39 -4.88 5.53
C VAL A 15 -8.47 -3.59 4.75
N ILE A 16 -7.33 -3.18 4.18
CA ILE A 16 -7.23 -2.05 3.27
C ILE A 16 -6.97 -2.60 1.87
N ALA A 17 -7.99 -2.55 1.01
CA ALA A 17 -7.87 -2.88 -0.39
C ALA A 17 -7.55 -1.62 -1.22
N THR A 18 -6.42 -1.64 -1.93
CA THR A 18 -5.97 -0.50 -2.74
C THR A 18 -5.90 -0.84 -4.22
N TYR A 19 -6.17 0.18 -5.04
CA TYR A 19 -5.96 0.14 -6.48
C TYR A 19 -5.18 1.39 -6.85
N GLY A 20 -3.90 1.23 -7.18
CA GLY A 20 -3.04 2.31 -7.65
C GLY A 20 -3.43 2.68 -9.07
N LEU A 21 -3.85 3.93 -9.29
CA LEU A 21 -4.05 4.44 -10.64
C LEU A 21 -2.70 4.58 -11.38
N HIS A 22 -2.77 4.86 -12.69
CA HIS A 22 -1.61 4.79 -13.57
C HIS A 22 -0.54 5.86 -13.30
N THR A 23 -0.90 7.01 -12.72
CA THR A 23 0.07 8.10 -12.48
C THR A 23 0.76 7.97 -11.13
N ILE A 24 2.00 8.47 -11.04
CA ILE A 24 2.76 8.50 -9.78
C ILE A 24 2.07 9.43 -8.76
N GLU A 25 1.49 10.52 -9.22
CA GLU A 25 0.84 11.53 -8.36
C GLU A 25 -0.42 10.98 -7.69
N ASP A 26 -1.25 10.24 -8.42
CA ASP A 26 -2.42 9.56 -7.84
C ASP A 26 -2.00 8.53 -6.79
N ARG A 27 -0.88 7.82 -7.01
CA ARG A 27 -0.35 6.84 -6.06
C ARG A 27 0.19 7.49 -4.79
N LYS A 28 0.80 8.69 -4.86
CA LYS A 28 1.23 9.42 -3.65
C LYS A 28 0.08 9.72 -2.70
N GLY A 29 -1.03 10.23 -3.24
CA GLY A 29 -2.23 10.49 -2.45
C GLY A 29 -2.78 9.21 -1.80
N LEU A 30 -2.72 8.09 -2.53
CA LEU A 30 -3.10 6.77 -2.00
C LEU A 30 -2.20 6.35 -0.83
N TRP A 31 -0.87 6.49 -0.92
CA TRP A 31 0.06 6.12 0.16
C TRP A 31 -0.10 7.02 1.39
N THR A 32 -0.29 8.32 1.22
CA THR A 32 -0.58 9.22 2.34
C THR A 32 -1.87 8.84 3.06
N ALA A 33 -2.90 8.39 2.32
CA ALA A 33 -4.13 7.89 2.93
C ALA A 33 -3.89 6.59 3.72
N VAL A 34 -3.01 5.69 3.25
CA VAL A 34 -2.63 4.47 3.99
C VAL A 34 -1.90 4.83 5.28
N ASP A 35 -0.91 5.72 5.21
CA ASP A 35 -0.16 6.20 6.38
C ASP A 35 -1.08 6.87 7.42
N THR A 36 -2.16 7.51 6.97
CA THR A 36 -3.14 8.12 7.87
C THR A 36 -4.03 7.07 8.52
N LEU A 37 -4.50 6.08 7.73
CA LEU A 37 -5.36 5.02 8.23
C LEU A 37 -4.62 4.09 9.21
N SER A 38 -3.37 3.75 8.93
CA SER A 38 -2.58 2.88 9.81
C SER A 38 -2.39 3.45 11.22
N GLN A 39 -2.37 4.77 11.36
CA GLN A 39 -2.34 5.44 12.68
C GLN A 39 -3.67 5.36 13.43
N MET A 40 -4.78 5.16 12.70
CA MET A 40 -6.12 5.02 13.28
C MET A 40 -6.49 3.58 13.61
N VAL A 41 -5.92 2.63 12.87
CA VAL A 41 -6.13 1.19 13.03
C VAL A 41 -5.57 0.72 14.37
N LYS A 42 -6.40 0.07 15.19
CA LYS A 42 -6.00 -0.45 16.52
C LYS A 42 -5.87 -1.97 16.56
N HIS A 43 -6.39 -2.65 15.54
CA HIS A 43 -6.42 -4.10 15.43
C HIS A 43 -5.32 -4.60 14.48
N LEU A 44 -5.17 -5.92 14.38
CA LEU A 44 -4.34 -6.51 13.32
C LEU A 44 -4.88 -6.04 11.97
N TRP A 45 -4.00 -5.73 11.01
CA TRP A 45 -4.46 -5.25 9.71
C TRP A 45 -3.61 -5.73 8.56
N LEU A 46 -4.22 -5.71 7.39
CA LEU A 46 -3.64 -6.19 6.14
C LEU A 46 -3.90 -5.18 5.03
N MET A 47 -2.87 -4.89 4.24
CA MET A 47 -2.99 -4.15 2.99
C MET A 47 -2.92 -5.13 1.81
N MET A 48 -3.85 -5.03 0.87
CA MET A 48 -3.87 -5.86 -0.34
C MET A 48 -4.38 -5.08 -1.56
N GLY A 49 -4.22 -5.66 -2.74
CA GLY A 49 -4.77 -5.14 -4.00
C GLY A 49 -3.74 -5.03 -5.12
N ASP A 50 -4.06 -4.21 -6.11
CA ASP A 50 -3.16 -3.90 -7.23
C ASP A 50 -2.54 -2.52 -7.02
N PHE A 51 -1.29 -2.50 -6.58
CA PHE A 51 -0.61 -1.26 -6.24
C PHE A 51 -0.18 -0.46 -7.47
N ASN A 52 -0.11 -1.09 -8.67
CA ASN A 52 0.51 -0.53 -9.87
C ASN A 52 1.85 0.18 -9.60
N ALA A 53 2.60 -0.33 -8.61
CA ALA A 53 3.87 0.21 -8.13
C ALA A 53 4.90 -0.93 -8.08
N ILE A 54 6.13 -0.62 -8.43
CA ILE A 54 7.22 -1.58 -8.44
C ILE A 54 7.93 -1.52 -7.09
N LEU A 55 7.93 -2.62 -6.34
CA LEU A 55 8.75 -2.76 -5.15
C LEU A 55 10.10 -3.35 -5.57
N ARG A 56 11.16 -2.54 -5.52
CA ARG A 56 12.56 -2.89 -5.83
C ARG A 56 12.79 -3.72 -7.11
N GLY A 57 13.26 -3.03 -8.16
CA GLY A 57 14.28 -3.58 -9.08
C GLY A 57 13.91 -4.70 -10.06
N LYS A 58 12.69 -5.23 -10.09
CA LYS A 58 12.26 -6.14 -11.18
C LYS A 58 11.20 -5.51 -12.04
N CYS A 59 11.59 -4.45 -12.72
CA CYS A 59 10.84 -4.01 -13.87
C CYS A 59 11.08 -4.98 -15.03
N LYS A 60 10.01 -5.39 -15.72
CA LYS A 60 10.01 -6.46 -16.73
C LYS A 60 10.91 -6.07 -17.91
N ILE A 61 12.16 -6.55 -17.90
CA ILE A 61 13.07 -6.73 -19.05
C ILE A 61 13.46 -5.47 -19.86
N ARG A 62 12.74 -4.33 -19.77
CA ARG A 62 12.97 -3.13 -20.60
C ARG A 62 12.74 -1.76 -19.97
N CYS A 63 12.28 -1.67 -18.73
CA CYS A 63 12.22 -0.40 -18.01
C CYS A 63 13.16 -0.49 -16.81
N GLN A 64 13.96 0.52 -16.56
CA GLN A 64 14.52 0.71 -15.22
C GLN A 64 13.39 1.38 -14.44
N ALA A 65 12.95 0.77 -13.34
CA ALA A 65 12.02 1.46 -12.45
C ALA A 65 12.76 2.69 -11.92
N LEU A 66 12.22 3.89 -12.18
CA LEU A 66 12.85 5.12 -11.69
C LEU A 66 12.68 5.14 -10.17
N ASP A 67 13.68 5.66 -9.44
CA ASP A 67 13.58 5.79 -7.97
C ASP A 67 12.30 6.52 -7.53
N SER A 68 11.81 7.47 -8.33
CA SER A 68 10.57 8.20 -8.06
C SER A 68 9.31 7.33 -8.15
N GLU A 69 9.37 6.19 -8.83
CA GLU A 69 8.26 5.25 -8.97
C GLU A 69 8.21 4.22 -7.84
N THR A 70 9.34 3.98 -7.17
CA THR A 70 9.50 2.92 -6.16
C THR A 70 9.59 3.48 -4.74
N ARG A 71 10.21 4.66 -4.56
CA ARG A 71 10.52 5.24 -3.25
C ARG A 71 9.29 5.50 -2.40
N ASP A 72 8.25 6.10 -2.98
CA ASP A 72 7.07 6.50 -2.19
C ASP A 72 6.31 5.27 -1.67
N PHE A 73 6.23 4.20 -2.49
CA PHE A 73 5.61 2.95 -2.07
C PHE A 73 6.47 2.20 -1.05
N GLU A 74 7.78 2.12 -1.27
CA GLU A 74 8.71 1.51 -0.30
C GLU A 74 8.67 2.24 1.05
N GLN A 75 8.65 3.57 1.05
CA GLN A 75 8.55 4.37 2.26
C GLN A 75 7.22 4.13 2.99
N CYS A 76 6.11 4.04 2.25
CA CYS A 76 4.80 3.67 2.81
C CYS A 76 4.89 2.31 3.52
N LEU A 77 5.50 1.29 2.92
CA LEU A 77 5.61 -0.02 3.56
C LEU A 77 6.46 0.01 4.83
N ILE A 78 7.59 0.72 4.80
CA ILE A 78 8.50 0.89 5.95
C ILE A 78 7.80 1.64 7.10
N ASN A 79 7.13 2.75 6.79
CA ASN A 79 6.43 3.57 7.79
C ASN A 79 5.37 2.77 8.55
N ASN A 80 4.75 1.81 7.86
CA ASN A 80 3.66 1.00 8.37
C ASN A 80 4.08 -0.37 8.89
N GLY A 81 5.39 -0.69 8.90
CA GLY A 81 5.90 -1.99 9.36
C GLY A 81 5.42 -3.18 8.54
N LEU A 82 5.14 -2.97 7.23
CA LEU A 82 4.62 -4.00 6.33
C LEU A 82 5.73 -4.81 5.61
N THR A 83 7.00 -4.52 5.89
CA THR A 83 8.20 -5.16 5.30
C THR A 83 9.33 -5.31 6.30
#